data_AF-A0A7X7GTT1-F1
#
_entry.id   AF-A0A7X7GTT1-F1
#
_cell.length_a   1.000
_cell.length_b   1.000
_cell.length_c   1.000
_cell.angle_alpha   90.00
_cell.angle_beta   90.00
_cell.angle_gamma   90.00
#
_symmetry.space_group_name_H-M   'P 1'
#
loop_
_entity.id
_entity.type
_entity.pdbx_description
1 polymer ?
#
loop_
_entity_poly.entity_id
_entity_poly.type
_entity_poly.pdbx_seq_one_letter_code
_entity_poly.pdbx_strand_id
1 'polypeptide(L)'
;MQADKLRAGLLALPPNERAELAHVLLESLHDQEPEPGAEAAWRAELDRRAQAVADGTAELVDWEDARALITSRLKAARGGRTSR
;
A
#
# COMPACT_ATOMS: atom_id res chain seq x y z
N MET A 1 5.28 25.07 -13.54
CA MET A 1 6.01 26.25 -13.00
C MET A 1 6.19 26.18 -11.49
N GLN A 2 5.14 26.22 -10.65
CA GLN A 2 5.31 26.13 -9.18
C GLN A 2 5.60 24.70 -8.69
N ALA A 3 4.85 23.71 -9.18
CA ALA A 3 5.06 22.30 -8.85
C ALA A 3 6.48 21.81 -9.22
N ASP A 4 7.00 22.24 -10.37
CA ASP A 4 8.36 21.87 -10.82
C ASP A 4 9.44 22.46 -9.90
N LYS A 5 9.26 23.70 -9.43
CA LYS A 5 10.17 24.34 -8.46
C LYS A 5 10.15 23.63 -7.11
N LEU A 6 8.98 23.26 -6.61
CA LEU A 6 8.83 22.48 -5.38
C LEU A 6 9.48 21.10 -5.52
N ARG A 7 9.24 20.43 -6.65
CA ARG A 7 9.87 19.14 -6.96
C ARG A 7 11.40 19.23 -6.95
N ALA A 8 11.97 20.25 -7.60
CA ALA A 8 13.41 20.47 -7.59
C ALA A 8 13.96 20.68 -6.17
N GLY A 9 13.26 21.47 -5.34
CA GLY A 9 13.62 21.66 -3.94
C GLY A 9 13.54 20.38 -3.10
N LEU A 10 12.45 19.61 -3.24
CA LEU A 10 12.28 18.34 -2.54
C LEU A 10 13.36 17.32 -2.91
N LEU A 11 13.74 17.24 -4.19
CA LEU A 11 14.77 16.31 -4.64
C LEU A 11 16.18 16.68 -4.16
N ALA A 12 16.42 17.93 -3.76
CA ALA A 12 17.70 18.37 -3.19
C ALA A 12 17.88 18.03 -1.70
N LEU A 13 16.80 17.68 -0.99
CA LEU A 13 16.85 17.34 0.44
C LEU A 13 17.52 15.98 0.69
N PRO A 14 18.07 15.72 1.89
CA PRO A 14 18.50 14.40 2.32
C PRO A 14 17.40 13.33 2.25
N PRO A 15 17.74 12.04 2.05
CA PRO A 15 16.75 10.97 1.87
C PRO A 15 15.70 10.84 2.98
N ASN A 16 16.08 11.08 4.24
CA ASN A 16 15.17 11.01 5.39
C ASN A 16 14.12 12.13 5.34
N GLU A 17 14.53 13.37 5.09
CA GLU A 17 13.61 14.52 4.99
C GLU A 17 12.65 14.36 3.81
N ARG A 18 13.15 13.80 2.69
CA ARG A 18 12.27 13.45 1.55
C ARG A 18 11.25 12.38 1.91
N ALA A 19 11.63 11.38 2.68
CA ALA A 19 10.74 10.30 3.09
C ALA A 19 9.62 10.81 4.01
N GLU A 20 9.96 11.69 4.95
CA GLU A 20 8.99 12.34 5.84
C GLU A 20 7.99 13.19 5.05
N LEU A 21 8.47 14.03 4.13
CA LEU A 21 7.59 14.87 3.31
C LEU A 21 6.74 14.05 2.34
N ALA A 22 7.29 12.97 1.77
CA ALA A 22 6.52 12.05 0.94
C ALA A 22 5.41 11.37 1.74
N HIS A 23 5.66 11.00 2.99
CA HIS A 23 4.65 10.42 3.87
C HIS A 23 3.50 11.40 4.13
N VAL A 24 3.79 12.64 4.53
CA VAL A 24 2.77 13.68 4.75
C VAL A 24 1.95 13.95 3.48
N LEU A 25 2.61 14.04 2.33
CA LEU A 25 1.91 14.24 1.05
C LEU A 25 1.00 13.06 0.71
N LEU A 26 1.43 11.82 0.96
CA LEU A 26 0.60 10.64 0.76
C LEU A 26 -0.60 10.62 1.71
N GLU A 27 -0.42 10.99 2.98
CA GLU A 27 -1.52 11.10 3.94
C GLU A 27 -2.56 12.12 3.50
N SER A 28 -2.13 13.27 2.95
CA SER A 28 -3.07 14.28 2.44
C SER A 28 -3.95 13.80 1.28
N LEU A 29 -3.58 12.70 0.60
CA LEU A 29 -4.42 12.08 -0.43
C LEU A 29 -5.57 11.26 0.17
N HIS A 30 -5.49 10.93 1.46
CA HIS A 30 -6.46 10.11 2.17
C HIS A 30 -7.50 10.93 2.95
N ASP A 31 -7.43 12.27 2.87
CA ASP A 31 -8.43 13.18 3.43
C ASP A 31 -9.78 13.16 2.68
N GLN A 32 -9.89 12.38 1.60
CA GLN A 32 -11.17 12.11 0.96
C GLN A 32 -11.90 11.01 1.71
N GLU A 33 -13.10 11.33 2.21
CA GLU A 33 -13.99 10.36 2.83
C GLU A 33 -14.12 9.12 1.91
N PRO A 34 -14.01 7.89 2.43
CA PRO A 34 -14.20 6.69 1.64
C PRO A 34 -15.51 6.77 0.86
N GLU A 35 -15.52 6.20 -0.36
CA GLU A 35 -16.74 6.10 -1.16
C GLU A 35 -17.90 5.55 -0.30
N PRO A 36 -19.08 6.17 -0.32
CA PRO A 36 -20.21 5.72 0.47
C PRO A 36 -20.47 4.22 0.29
N GLY A 37 -20.38 3.47 1.38
CA GLY A 37 -20.58 2.01 1.38
C GLY A 37 -19.31 1.17 1.21
N ALA A 38 -18.12 1.77 1.04
CA ALA A 38 -16.85 1.04 0.95
C ALA A 38 -16.61 0.14 2.17
N GLU A 39 -16.85 0.65 3.38
CA GLU A 39 -16.72 -0.12 4.62
C GLU A 39 -17.71 -1.30 4.69
N ALA A 40 -18.95 -1.09 4.25
CA ALA A 40 -19.97 -2.14 4.23
C ALA A 40 -19.62 -3.25 3.20
N ALA A 41 -19.17 -2.85 2.01
CA ALA A 41 -18.70 -3.78 0.99
C ALA A 41 -17.48 -4.57 1.45
N TRP A 42 -16.55 -3.91 2.15
CA TRP A 42 -15.37 -4.56 2.72
C TRP A 42 -15.73 -5.57 3.81
N ARG A 43 -16.67 -5.24 4.69
CA ARG A 43 -17.17 -6.17 5.71
C ARG A 43 -17.82 -7.40 5.08
N ALA A 44 -18.68 -7.21 4.08
CA ALA A 44 -19.31 -8.32 3.36
C ALA A 44 -18.28 -9.24 2.68
N GLU A 45 -17.20 -8.67 2.14
CA GLU A 45 -16.07 -9.44 1.57
C GLU A 45 -15.35 -10.27 2.63
N LEU A 46 -15.06 -9.69 3.80
CA LEU A 46 -14.41 -10.40 4.91
C LEU A 46 -15.26 -11.57 5.41
N ASP A 47 -16.56 -11.35 5.60
CA ASP A 47 -17.49 -12.40 6.02
C ASP A 47 -17.53 -13.53 5.00
N ARG A 48 -17.62 -13.21 3.70
CA ARG A 48 -17.59 -14.21 2.62
C ARG A 48 -16.28 -15.03 2.65
N ARG A 49 -15.14 -14.38 2.85
CA ARG A 49 -13.83 -15.06 2.91
C ARG A 49 -13.70 -15.94 4.15
N ALA A 50 -14.14 -15.45 5.30
CA ALA A 50 -14.15 -16.24 6.54
C ALA A 50 -15.01 -17.50 6.38
N GLN A 51 -16.19 -17.36 5.76
CA GLN A 51 -17.08 -18.48 5.49
C GLN A 51 -16.47 -19.48 4.50
N ALA A 52 -15.83 -19.03 3.42
CA ALA A 52 -15.16 -19.91 2.48
C ALA A 52 -14.04 -20.75 3.14
N VAL A 53 -13.33 -20.18 4.11
CA VAL A 53 -12.35 -20.91 4.93
C VAL A 53 -13.05 -21.92 5.85
N ALA A 54 -14.10 -21.50 6.55
CA ALA A 54 -14.85 -22.38 7.46
C ALA A 54 -15.50 -23.57 6.73
N ASP A 55 -16.01 -23.34 5.52
CA ASP A 55 -16.63 -24.37 4.67
C ASP A 55 -15.60 -25.24 3.92
N GLY A 56 -14.30 -24.92 4.03
CA GLY A 56 -13.23 -25.63 3.32
C GLY A 56 -13.27 -25.46 1.80
N THR A 57 -13.91 -24.40 1.31
CA THR A 57 -14.02 -24.10 -0.13
C THR A 57 -12.97 -23.11 -0.62
N ALA A 58 -12.27 -22.45 0.32
CA ALA A 58 -11.15 -21.58 -0.01
C ALA A 58 -9.90 -22.38 -0.43
N GLU A 59 -9.25 -21.94 -1.51
CA GLU A 59 -7.88 -22.39 -1.81
C GLU A 59 -6.91 -21.73 -0.83
N LEU A 60 -6.32 -22.55 0.04
CA LEU A 60 -5.35 -22.10 1.03
C LEU A 60 -3.93 -22.36 0.53
N VAL A 61 -3.02 -21.51 0.96
CA VAL A 61 -1.58 -21.69 0.79
C VAL A 61 -0.94 -21.79 2.16
N ASP A 62 0.20 -22.47 2.25
CA ASP A 62 0.99 -22.46 3.48
C ASP A 62 1.43 -21.02 3.83
N TRP A 63 1.44 -20.71 5.12
CA TRP A 63 1.80 -19.38 5.59
C TRP A 63 3.24 -19.00 5.21
N GLU A 64 4.19 -19.94 5.26
CA GLU A 64 5.58 -19.64 4.92
C GLU A 64 5.73 -19.29 3.44
N ASP A 65 4.98 -19.97 2.56
CA ASP A 65 4.93 -19.67 1.14
C ASP A 65 4.32 -18.29 0.87
N ALA A 66 3.19 -17.98 1.52
CA ALA A 66 2.55 -16.67 1.42
C ALA A 66 3.48 -15.54 1.89
N ARG A 67 4.13 -15.73 3.03
CA ARG A 67 5.07 -14.78 3.63
C ARG A 67 6.28 -14.56 2.73
N ALA A 68 6.84 -15.62 2.15
CA ALA A 68 7.95 -15.52 1.21
C ALA A 68 7.56 -14.70 -0.03
N LEU A 69 6.37 -14.95 -0.60
CA LEU A 69 5.86 -14.21 -1.75
C LEU A 69 5.67 -12.72 -1.44
N ILE A 70 5.01 -12.39 -0.32
CA ILE A 70 4.79 -11.01 0.12
C ILE A 70 6.14 -10.29 0.30
N THR A 71 7.08 -10.93 1.00
CA THR A 71 8.39 -10.35 1.26
C THR A 71 9.18 -10.12 -0.03
N SER A 72 9.13 -11.07 -0.97
CA SER A 72 9.76 -10.95 -2.29
C SER A 72 9.19 -9.77 -3.07
N ARG A 73 7.86 -9.62 -3.12
CA ARG A 73 7.19 -8.49 -3.78
C ARG A 73 7.57 -7.15 -3.14
N LEU A 74 7.60 -7.07 -1.82
CA LEU A 74 8.01 -5.85 -1.10
C LEU A 74 9.48 -5.48 -1.40
N LYS A 75 10.38 -6.47 -1.45
CA LYS A 75 11.78 -6.25 -1.85
C LYS A 75 11.90 -5.77 -3.29
N ALA A 76 11.19 -6.39 -4.24
CA ALA A 76 11.18 -5.99 -5.65
C ALA A 76 10.66 -4.56 -5.84
N ALA A 77 9.54 -4.22 -5.18
CA ALA A 77 8.98 -2.87 -5.22
C ALA A 77 9.94 -1.82 -4.63
N ARG A 78 10.74 -2.18 -3.62
CA ARG A 78 11.79 -1.29 -3.06
C ARG A 78 12.99 -1.16 -3.99
N GLY A 79 13.49 -2.26 -4.57
CA GLY A 79 14.63 -2.24 -5.50
C GLY A 79 14.34 -1.45 -6.79
N GLY A 80 13.12 -1.55 -7.34
CA GLY A 80 12.70 -0.75 -8.49
C GLY A 80 12.58 0.75 -8.22
N ARG A 81 12.44 1.16 -6.95
CA ARG A 81 12.45 2.57 -6.53
C ARG A 81 13.85 3.13 -6.30
N THR A 82 14.83 2.29 -5.96
CA THR A 82 16.23 2.71 -5.77
C THR A 82 17.01 2.77 -7.08
N SER A 83 16.59 2.01 -8.10
CA SER A 83 17.29 1.90 -9.38
C SER A 83 16.83 2.88 -10.47
N ARG A 84 16.04 3.91 -10.13
CA ARG A 84 15.52 4.91 -11.06
C ARG A 84 15.89 6.32 -10.64
#